data_AF-A0A9Q1EZ51-F1
#
_entry.id   AF-A0A9Q1EZ51-F1
#
_cell.length_a   1.000
_cell.length_b   1.000
_cell.length_c   1.000
_cell.angle_alpha   90.00
_cell.angle_beta   90.00
_cell.angle_gamma   90.00
#
_symmetry.space_group_name_H-M   'P 1'
#
loop_
_entity.id
_entity.type
_entity.pdbx_description
1 polymer ?
#
loop_
_entity_poly.entity_id
_entity_poly.type
_entity_poly.pdbx_seq_one_letter_code
_entity_poly.pdbx_strand_id
1 'polypeptide(L)'
;MPVSVGVRSAIKHGRRIGRGHFHNMADYKEAPLVSRPKTLDPAEYFNLSQAKRRSEEERAALRAQLKRQYQLQLNNPHRKELIEDPALTRWTYARTNVYPHFRPTAKTSLIGAMFGVVPLFFWYFVFKKDRDKKEELIKEGKYDRRFQLSY
;
A
#
# COMPACT_ATOMS: atom_id res chain seq x y z
N MET A 1 -12.90 -44.12 63.12
CA MET A 1 -13.91 -45.12 62.72
C MET A 1 -14.67 -44.60 61.50
N PRO A 2 -15.07 -45.49 60.58
CA PRO A 2 -15.30 -45.25 59.14
C PRO A 2 -16.74 -44.74 58.87
N VAL A 3 -17.15 -44.35 57.66
CA VAL A 3 -17.71 -45.22 56.61
C VAL A 3 -17.72 -44.52 55.25
N SER A 4 -17.23 -45.25 54.24
CA SER A 4 -17.38 -45.02 52.80
C SER A 4 -18.77 -45.47 52.34
N VAL A 5 -19.44 -44.71 51.46
CA VAL A 5 -20.33 -45.28 50.44
C VAL A 5 -20.28 -44.42 49.17
N GLY A 6 -19.77 -45.00 48.08
CA GLY A 6 -19.98 -44.49 46.73
C GLY A 6 -21.27 -45.05 46.13
N VAL A 7 -21.96 -44.25 45.31
CA VAL A 7 -22.99 -44.74 44.38
C VAL A 7 -22.81 -44.03 43.05
N ARG A 8 -22.51 -44.81 42.01
CA ARG A 8 -22.56 -44.40 40.60
C ARG A 8 -24.03 -44.36 40.17
N SER A 9 -24.43 -43.33 39.42
CA SER A 9 -25.47 -43.51 38.39
C SER A 9 -25.37 -42.44 37.32
N ALA A 10 -25.30 -42.90 36.08
CA ALA A 10 -25.30 -42.10 34.87
C ALA A 10 -26.75 -41.83 34.45
N ILE A 11 -27.12 -40.56 34.22
CA ILE A 11 -28.29 -40.22 33.41
C ILE A 11 -27.86 -39.21 32.35
N LYS A 12 -27.78 -39.78 31.15
CA LYS A 12 -27.65 -39.17 29.83
C LYS A 12 -28.92 -38.34 29.58
N HIS A 13 -28.77 -37.16 28.94
CA HIS A 13 -29.74 -36.43 28.10
C HIS A 13 -29.92 -34.94 28.46
N GLY A 14 -28.87 -34.15 28.23
CA GLY A 14 -28.99 -32.72 27.91
C GLY A 14 -28.91 -32.55 26.39
N ARG A 15 -30.07 -32.34 25.77
CA ARG A 15 -30.30 -32.18 24.33
C ARG A 15 -29.37 -31.09 23.76
N ARG A 16 -28.45 -31.48 22.87
CA ARG A 16 -27.63 -30.57 22.05
C ARG A 16 -28.57 -29.77 21.16
N ILE A 17 -28.99 -28.59 21.61
CA ILE A 17 -29.71 -27.63 20.76
C ILE A 17 -28.71 -27.21 19.68
N GLY A 18 -29.05 -27.54 18.44
CA GLY A 18 -28.19 -27.35 17.28
C GLY A 18 -27.67 -25.92 17.24
N ARG A 19 -26.34 -25.77 17.18
CA ARG A 19 -25.71 -24.58 16.65
C ARG A 19 -26.20 -24.43 15.22
N GLY A 20 -27.22 -23.60 15.03
CA GLY A 20 -27.58 -23.07 13.72
C GLY A 20 -26.29 -22.56 13.10
N HIS A 21 -25.92 -23.14 11.95
CA HIS A 21 -24.81 -22.65 11.16
C HIS A 21 -25.22 -21.27 10.63
N PHE A 22 -25.00 -20.23 11.42
CA PHE A 22 -24.73 -18.92 10.83
C PHE A 22 -23.56 -19.17 9.88
N HIS A 23 -23.83 -19.12 8.58
CA HIS A 23 -22.76 -19.02 7.61
C HIS A 23 -21.96 -17.77 8.00
N ASN A 24 -20.80 -17.98 8.63
CA ASN A 24 -19.87 -16.91 8.91
C ASN A 24 -19.58 -16.21 7.59
N MET A 25 -20.02 -14.95 7.45
CA MET A 25 -19.44 -14.07 6.45
C MET A 25 -17.93 -14.11 6.68
N ALA A 26 -17.15 -14.58 5.71
CA ALA A 26 -15.71 -14.68 5.86
C ALA A 26 -15.16 -13.30 6.28
N ASP A 27 -14.41 -13.25 7.38
CA ASP A 27 -13.85 -12.01 7.90
C ASP A 27 -13.01 -11.32 6.82
N TYR A 28 -13.31 -10.05 6.52
CA TYR A 28 -12.58 -9.30 5.51
C TYR A 28 -11.17 -8.96 5.98
N LYS A 29 -10.19 -9.52 5.28
CA LYS A 29 -8.77 -9.24 5.48
C LYS A 29 -8.31 -8.11 4.56
N GLU A 30 -7.91 -7.00 5.17
CA GLU A 30 -7.31 -5.89 4.46
C GLU A 30 -5.94 -6.26 3.87
N ALA A 31 -5.60 -5.65 2.74
CA ALA A 31 -4.31 -5.78 2.08
C ALA A 31 -3.77 -4.39 1.71
N PRO A 32 -2.45 -4.21 1.51
CA PRO A 32 -1.87 -2.89 1.23
C PRO A 32 -2.49 -2.16 0.03
N LEU A 33 -2.99 -2.90 -0.96
CA LEU A 33 -3.63 -2.36 -2.16
C LEU A 33 -5.17 -2.48 -2.13
N VAL A 34 -5.74 -3.10 -1.10
CA VAL A 34 -7.19 -3.32 -0.97
C VAL A 34 -7.62 -2.96 0.45
N SER A 35 -8.11 -1.73 0.61
CA SER A 35 -8.61 -1.23 1.88
C SER A 35 -9.99 -1.81 2.22
N ARG A 36 -10.34 -1.80 3.50
CA ARG A 36 -11.67 -2.23 3.96
C ARG A 36 -12.76 -1.28 3.45
N PRO A 37 -13.89 -1.81 2.92
CA PRO A 37 -15.02 -0.97 2.55
C PRO A 37 -15.62 -0.33 3.81
N LYS A 38 -16.08 0.92 3.69
CA LYS A 38 -16.60 1.72 4.82
C LYS A 38 -17.75 1.03 5.57
N THR A 39 -18.61 0.32 4.86
CA THR A 39 -19.77 -0.39 5.43
C THR A 39 -19.37 -1.53 6.36
N LEU A 40 -18.16 -2.07 6.19
CA LEU A 40 -17.64 -3.16 7.01
C LEU A 40 -16.70 -2.66 8.11
N ASP A 41 -16.39 -1.36 8.15
CA ASP A 41 -15.54 -0.78 9.18
C ASP A 41 -16.31 -0.65 10.51
N PRO A 42 -15.92 -1.39 11.56
CA PRO A 42 -16.59 -1.30 12.87
C PRO A 42 -16.47 0.10 13.49
N ALA A 43 -15.42 0.85 13.12
CA ALA A 43 -15.21 2.20 13.63
C ALA A 43 -16.27 3.20 13.16
N GLU A 44 -16.99 2.92 12.07
CA GLU A 44 -18.07 3.76 11.54
C GLU A 44 -19.26 3.78 12.50
N TYR A 45 -19.64 2.63 13.06
CA TYR A 45 -20.88 2.47 13.82
C TYR A 45 -20.69 2.38 15.34
N PHE A 46 -19.64 1.68 15.82
CA PHE A 46 -19.55 1.33 17.24
C PHE A 46 -18.76 2.33 18.10
N ASN A 47 -17.86 3.12 17.50
CA ASN A 47 -16.93 4.00 18.23
C ASN A 47 -17.23 5.50 18.05
N LEU A 48 -18.50 5.91 18.14
CA LEU A 48 -18.96 7.29 17.95
C LEU A 48 -18.80 8.15 19.24
N SER A 49 -17.56 8.46 19.59
CA SER A 49 -17.25 9.40 20.68
C SER A 49 -17.58 10.86 20.30
N GLN A 50 -17.83 11.71 21.30
CA GLN A 50 -18.06 13.15 21.07
C GLN A 50 -16.86 13.82 20.38
N ALA A 51 -15.64 13.38 20.69
CA ALA A 51 -14.42 13.88 20.04
C ALA A 51 -14.38 13.52 18.55
N LYS A 52 -14.81 12.30 18.17
CA LYS A 52 -14.90 11.89 16.76
C LYS A 52 -15.89 12.78 16.00
N ARG A 53 -17.08 13.03 16.56
CA ARG A 53 -18.09 13.92 15.96
C ARG A 53 -17.56 15.34 15.73
N ARG A 54 -16.90 15.94 16.75
CA ARG A 54 -16.26 17.25 16.61
C ARG A 54 -15.23 17.26 15.48
N SER A 55 -14.39 16.24 15.38
CA SER A 55 -13.40 16.15 14.30
C SER A 55 -14.04 16.00 12.91
N GLU A 56 -15.19 15.33 12.80
CA GLU A 56 -15.94 15.19 11.55
C GLU A 56 -16.61 16.52 11.17
N GLU A 57 -17.20 17.22 12.13
CA GLU A 57 -17.76 18.56 11.97
C GLU A 57 -16.69 19.56 11.53
N GLU A 58 -15.52 19.57 12.17
CA GLU A 58 -14.38 20.41 11.79
C GLU A 58 -13.90 20.12 10.37
N ARG A 59 -13.76 18.83 10.00
CA ARG A 59 -13.39 18.42 8.63
C ARG A 59 -14.46 18.83 7.61
N ALA A 60 -15.74 18.72 7.96
CA ALA A 60 -16.84 19.12 7.10
C ALA A 60 -16.90 20.64 6.92
N ALA A 61 -16.70 21.41 8.00
CA ALA A 61 -16.63 22.86 7.97
C ALA A 61 -15.47 23.35 7.10
N LEU A 62 -14.27 22.78 7.26
CA LEU A 62 -13.12 23.08 6.43
C LEU A 62 -13.39 22.77 4.95
N ARG A 63 -13.96 21.60 4.66
CA ARG A 63 -14.33 21.21 3.29
C ARG A 63 -15.35 22.19 2.68
N ALA A 64 -16.36 22.59 3.45
CA ALA A 64 -17.38 23.55 3.00
C ALA A 64 -16.77 24.93 2.73
N GLN A 65 -15.87 25.40 3.59
CA GLN A 65 -15.15 26.66 3.43
C GLN A 65 -14.30 26.67 2.14
N LEU A 66 -13.47 25.64 1.95
CA LEU A 66 -12.62 25.52 0.75
C LEU A 66 -13.46 25.43 -0.53
N LYS A 67 -14.56 24.66 -0.51
CA LYS A 67 -15.50 24.56 -1.64
C LYS A 67 -16.13 25.91 -1.96
N ARG A 68 -16.57 26.65 -0.94
CA ARG A 68 -17.14 28.01 -1.12
C ARG A 68 -16.12 28.95 -1.74
N GLN A 69 -14.88 28.97 -1.26
CA GLN A 69 -13.81 29.80 -1.82
C GLN A 69 -13.58 29.50 -3.30
N TYR A 70 -13.48 28.22 -3.66
CA TYR A 70 -13.31 27.80 -5.04
C TYR A 70 -14.50 28.19 -5.93
N GLN A 71 -15.73 27.98 -5.46
CA GLN A 71 -16.94 28.35 -6.20
C GLN A 71 -17.06 29.86 -6.46
N LEU A 72 -16.67 30.70 -5.49
CA LEU A 72 -16.67 32.17 -5.66
C LEU A 72 -15.70 32.62 -6.76
N GLN A 73 -14.52 31.99 -6.84
CA GLN A 73 -13.54 32.28 -7.89
C GLN A 73 -14.00 31.74 -9.25
N LEU A 74 -14.60 30.55 -9.28
CA LEU A 74 -15.07 29.91 -10.50
C LEU A 74 -16.26 30.65 -11.13
N ASN A 75 -17.17 31.16 -10.30
CA ASN A 75 -18.39 31.83 -10.76
C ASN A 75 -18.19 33.33 -11.08
N ASN A 76 -16.98 33.88 -10.93
CA ASN A 76 -16.70 35.28 -11.26
C ASN A 76 -16.69 35.48 -12.79
N PRO A 77 -17.60 36.30 -13.37
CA PRO A 77 -17.69 36.51 -14.82
C PRO A 77 -16.50 37.27 -15.41
N HIS A 78 -15.72 37.97 -14.58
CA HIS A 78 -14.54 38.72 -15.03
C HIS A 78 -13.25 37.90 -15.01
N ARG A 79 -13.31 36.62 -14.61
CA ARG A 79 -12.13 35.75 -14.55
C ARG A 79 -11.65 35.39 -15.95
N LYS A 80 -10.39 35.70 -16.25
CA LYS A 80 -9.71 35.32 -17.50
C LYS A 80 -8.63 34.25 -17.33
N GLU A 81 -8.16 34.03 -16.10
CA GLU A 81 -7.02 33.16 -15.79
C GLU A 81 -7.45 31.82 -15.17
N LEU A 82 -6.49 30.89 -15.08
CA LEU A 82 -6.65 29.61 -14.40
C LEU A 82 -6.65 29.83 -12.88
N ILE A 83 -7.49 29.09 -12.16
CA ILE A 83 -7.53 29.12 -10.70
C ILE A 83 -6.34 28.32 -10.17
N GLU A 84 -5.43 28.99 -9.47
CA GLU A 84 -4.31 28.35 -8.79
C GLU A 84 -4.80 27.64 -7.52
N ASP A 85 -4.54 26.33 -7.41
CA ASP A 85 -4.77 25.58 -6.19
C ASP A 85 -3.49 25.55 -5.33
N PRO A 86 -3.48 26.22 -4.16
CA PRO A 86 -2.32 26.19 -3.28
C PRO A 86 -2.00 24.79 -2.76
N ALA A 87 -2.97 23.87 -2.69
CA ALA A 87 -2.72 22.49 -2.29
C ALA A 87 -1.89 21.75 -3.36
N LEU A 88 -2.21 21.97 -4.65
CA LEU A 88 -1.45 21.41 -5.75
C LEU A 88 -0.03 21.97 -5.80
N THR A 89 0.14 23.28 -5.65
CA THR A 89 1.47 23.92 -5.61
C THR A 89 2.31 23.43 -4.43
N ARG A 90 1.71 23.24 -3.25
CA ARG A 90 2.42 22.67 -2.09
C ARG A 90 2.79 21.21 -2.31
N TRP A 91 1.93 20.43 -2.98
CA TRP A 91 2.20 19.03 -3.31
C TRP A 91 3.33 18.89 -4.33
N THR A 92 3.32 19.70 -5.39
CA THR A 92 4.43 19.73 -6.37
C THR A 92 5.73 20.15 -5.68
N TYR A 93 5.69 21.20 -4.86
CA TYR A 93 6.84 21.64 -4.07
C TYR A 93 7.38 20.54 -3.14
N ALA A 94 6.50 19.81 -2.44
CA ALA A 94 6.93 18.71 -1.56
C ALA A 94 7.63 17.58 -2.32
N ARG A 95 7.24 17.30 -3.58
CA ARG A 95 7.89 16.28 -4.42
C ARG A 95 9.21 16.75 -5.02
N THR A 96 9.40 18.04 -5.23
CA THR A 96 10.65 18.59 -5.77
C THR A 96 11.66 18.93 -4.66
N ASN A 97 11.18 19.33 -3.48
CA ASN A 97 12.01 19.77 -2.36
C ASN A 97 12.49 18.61 -1.46
N VAL A 98 13.12 17.61 -2.07
CA VAL A 98 13.55 16.38 -1.37
C VAL A 98 14.87 16.57 -0.61
N TYR A 99 15.83 17.28 -1.21
CA TYR A 99 17.20 17.32 -0.70
C TYR A 99 17.37 17.98 0.67
N PRO A 100 16.68 19.09 1.02
CA PRO A 100 16.83 19.70 2.35
C PRO A 100 16.37 18.81 3.51
N HIS A 101 15.46 17.88 3.24
CA HIS A 101 14.92 16.94 4.24
C HIS A 101 15.64 15.58 4.20
N PHE A 102 16.58 15.39 3.28
CA PHE A 102 17.36 14.16 3.17
C PHE A 102 18.40 14.09 4.30
N ARG A 103 18.43 12.95 4.98
CA ARG A 103 19.43 12.65 6.01
C ARG A 103 20.23 11.42 5.58
N PRO A 104 21.56 11.53 5.43
CA PRO A 104 22.40 10.37 5.12
C PRO A 104 22.46 9.45 6.36
N THR A 105 21.57 8.47 6.41
CA THR A 105 21.52 7.42 7.43
C THR A 105 21.99 6.08 6.85
N ALA A 106 22.38 5.13 7.70
CA ALA A 106 22.81 3.80 7.24
C ALA A 106 21.75 3.11 6.36
N LYS A 107 20.46 3.25 6.69
CA LYS A 107 19.35 2.68 5.91
C LYS A 107 19.23 3.32 4.53
N THR A 108 19.24 4.65 4.46
CA THR A 108 19.12 5.38 3.19
C THR A 108 20.34 5.15 2.30
N SER A 109 21.54 5.10 2.88
CA SER A 109 22.77 4.81 2.15
C SER A 109 22.80 3.38 1.63
N LEU A 110 22.36 2.39 2.42
CA LEU A 110 22.26 0.99 1.98
C LEU A 110 21.26 0.83 0.83
N ILE A 111 20.07 1.42 0.94
CA ILE A 111 19.06 1.40 -0.13
C ILE A 111 19.60 2.10 -1.38
N GLY A 112 20.23 3.28 -1.22
CA GLY A 112 20.83 4.02 -2.32
C GLY A 112 21.93 3.23 -3.04
N ALA A 113 22.83 2.58 -2.30
CA ALA A 113 23.88 1.73 -2.87
C ALA A 113 23.28 0.49 -3.53
N MET A 114 22.30 -0.16 -2.90
CA MET A 114 21.65 -1.35 -3.44
C MET A 114 20.95 -1.06 -4.76
N PHE A 115 20.18 0.04 -4.86
CA PHE A 115 19.46 0.37 -6.10
C PHE A 115 20.28 1.17 -7.11
N GLY A 116 21.35 1.85 -6.69
CA GLY A 116 22.23 2.61 -7.57
C GLY A 116 23.37 1.78 -8.16
N VAL A 117 24.02 0.97 -7.33
CA VAL A 117 25.30 0.31 -7.68
C VAL A 117 25.08 -1.13 -8.15
N VAL A 118 24.20 -1.90 -7.47
CA VAL A 118 23.99 -3.31 -7.80
C VAL A 118 23.49 -3.53 -9.23
N PRO A 119 22.53 -2.75 -9.78
CA PRO A 119 22.09 -2.93 -11.15
C PRO A 119 23.21 -2.72 -12.17
N LEU A 120 24.16 -1.82 -11.89
CA LEU A 120 25.31 -1.58 -12.77
C LEU A 120 26.22 -2.80 -12.83
N PHE A 121 26.56 -3.38 -11.68
CA PHE A 121 27.36 -4.61 -11.63
C PHE A 121 26.62 -5.79 -12.25
N PHE A 122 25.32 -5.93 -11.96
CA PHE A 122 24.48 -6.97 -12.53
C PHE A 122 24.53 -6.92 -14.07
N TRP A 123 24.25 -5.77 -14.67
CA TRP A 123 24.29 -5.62 -16.13
C TRP A 123 25.69 -5.77 -16.71
N TYR A 124 26.71 -5.28 -16.00
CA TYR A 124 28.11 -5.49 -16.40
C TYR A 124 28.42 -6.99 -16.54
N PHE A 125 28.09 -7.81 -15.54
CA PHE A 125 28.35 -9.25 -15.60
C PHE A 125 27.52 -9.96 -16.67
N VAL A 126 26.24 -9.62 -16.81
CA VAL A 126 25.36 -10.17 -17.86
C VAL A 126 25.93 -9.89 -19.25
N PHE A 127 26.24 -8.62 -19.55
CA PHE A 127 26.80 -8.26 -20.85
C PHE A 127 28.21 -8.80 -21.05
N LYS A 128 29.04 -8.83 -20.00
CA LYS A 128 30.39 -9.38 -20.10
C LYS A 128 30.36 -10.86 -20.46
N LYS A 129 29.53 -11.66 -19.78
CA LYS A 129 29.38 -13.09 -20.08
C LYS A 129 28.82 -13.36 -21.46
N ASP A 130 27.82 -12.58 -21.89
CA ASP A 130 27.26 -12.73 -23.24
C ASP A 130 28.28 -12.39 -24.34
N ARG A 131 29.02 -11.29 -24.15
CA ARG A 131 30.08 -10.89 -25.08
C ARG A 131 31.23 -11.89 -25.14
N ASP A 132 31.72 -12.35 -24.00
CA ASP A 132 32.83 -13.32 -23.96
C ASP A 132 32.42 -14.63 -24.63
N LYS A 133 31.22 -15.14 -24.33
CA LYS A 133 30.67 -16.34 -24.98
C LYS A 133 30.52 -16.17 -26.48
N LYS A 134 30.03 -15.01 -26.93
CA LYS A 134 29.91 -14.68 -28.35
C LYS A 134 31.29 -14.65 -29.03
N GLU A 135 32.28 -14.01 -28.41
CA GLU A 135 33.67 -13.96 -28.89
C GLU A 135 34.32 -15.34 -28.98
N GLU A 136 34.11 -16.21 -27.99
CA GLU A 136 34.58 -17.60 -28.01
C GLU A 136 33.96 -18.40 -29.17
N LEU A 137 32.64 -18.33 -29.36
CA LEU A 137 31.96 -19.03 -30.46
C LEU A 137 32.42 -18.56 -31.84
N ILE A 138 32.78 -17.28 -31.98
CA ILE A 138 33.34 -16.74 -33.22
C ILE A 138 34.74 -17.31 -33.47
N LYS A 139 35.59 -17.35 -32.44
CA LYS A 139 36.95 -17.91 -32.54
C LYS A 139 36.94 -19.41 -32.86
N GLU A 140 35.99 -20.16 -32.30
CA GLU A 140 35.80 -21.58 -32.59
C GLU A 140 35.14 -21.84 -33.95
N GLY A 141 34.69 -20.80 -34.66
CA GLY A 141 33.97 -20.92 -35.94
C GLY A 141 32.56 -21.53 -35.82
N LYS A 142 32.04 -21.67 -34.59
CA LYS A 142 30.71 -22.25 -34.31
C LYS A 142 29.58 -21.22 -34.34
N TYR A 143 29.91 -19.93 -34.44
CA TYR A 143 28.94 -18.84 -34.46
C TYR A 143 28.38 -18.62 -35.87
N ASP A 144 27.09 -18.92 -36.09
CA ASP A 144 26.44 -18.78 -37.40
C ASP A 144 26.21 -17.30 -37.77
N ARG A 145 26.78 -16.85 -38.90
CA ARG A 145 26.73 -15.46 -39.43
C ARG A 145 26.38 -15.38 -40.91
N ARG A 146 25.82 -16.43 -41.51
CA ARG A 146 25.72 -16.55 -42.98
C ARG A 146 25.09 -15.35 -43.71
N PHE A 147 24.15 -14.65 -43.10
CA PHE A 147 23.45 -13.49 -43.69
C PHE A 147 23.75 -12.16 -43.00
N GLN A 148 24.74 -12.10 -42.09
CA GLN A 148 25.06 -10.88 -41.36
C GLN A 148 26.02 -10.00 -42.18
N LEU A 149 25.44 -9.11 -43.01
CA LEU A 149 26.17 -8.18 -43.90
C LEU A 149 26.51 -6.84 -43.23
N SER A 150 25.92 -6.53 -42.06
CA SER A 150 26.15 -5.32 -41.28
C SER A 150 26.34 -5.65 -39.79
N TYR A 151 27.05 -4.79 -39.06
CA TYR A 151 27.32 -4.93 -37.62
C TYR A 151 26.07 -4.68 -36.77
#